data_AF-A0AAV2DUS9-F1
#
_entry.id   AF-A0AAV2DUS9-F1
#
_cell.length_a   1.000
_cell.length_b   1.000
_cell.length_c   1.000
_cell.angle_alpha   90.00
_cell.angle_beta   90.00
_cell.angle_gamma   90.00
#
_symmetry.space_group_name_H-M   'P 1'
#
loop_
_entity.id
_entity.type
_entity.pdbx_description
1 polymer ?
#
loop_
_entity_poly.entity_id
_entity_poly.type
_entity_poly.pdbx_seq_one_letter_code
_entity_poly.pdbx_strand_id
1 'polypeptide(L)'
;MGGKDGSPPTIDKVFFETHKSNGEIKEPAAKERHAGLVETCEANPELEPIELVEEYYGEQRHGHIIGFGGGLRPKYLKGSDALSRAELASKLRESNGEKADMATVIAEQAKVISEMRDMMERMNQRSAGPATTQNG
;
A
#
# COMPACT_ATOMS: atom_id res chain seq x y z
N MET A 1 -27.47 2.15 11.42
CA MET A 1 -27.44 1.01 12.36
C MET A 1 -26.59 1.40 13.54
N GLY A 2 -27.22 1.78 14.64
CA GLY A 2 -26.59 2.00 15.95
C GLY A 2 -27.48 1.26 16.94
N GLY A 3 -26.95 0.21 17.57
CA GLY A 3 -27.70 -0.63 18.49
C GLY A 3 -28.13 0.16 19.73
N LYS A 4 -29.30 -0.20 20.26
CA LYS A 4 -29.95 0.40 21.43
C LYS A 4 -29.15 0.21 22.73
N ASP A 5 -28.13 -0.66 22.70
CA ASP A 5 -27.42 -1.19 23.88
C ASP A 5 -25.93 -0.80 23.92
N GLY A 6 -25.47 0.11 23.06
CA GLY A 6 -24.10 0.65 23.09
C GLY A 6 -22.99 -0.32 22.69
N SER A 7 -23.28 -1.61 22.50
CA SER A 7 -22.34 -2.62 22.01
C SER A 7 -22.35 -2.67 20.48
N PRO A 8 -21.18 -2.69 19.82
CA PRO A 8 -21.11 -2.90 18.38
C PRO A 8 -21.71 -4.26 17.99
N PRO A 9 -22.54 -4.35 16.94
CA PRO A 9 -22.98 -5.63 16.42
C PRO A 9 -21.79 -6.42 15.85
N THR A 10 -21.82 -7.74 15.98
CA THR A 10 -20.84 -8.66 15.39
C THR A 10 -20.93 -8.66 13.86
N ILE A 11 -19.84 -9.03 13.18
CA ILE A 11 -19.73 -8.89 11.72
C ILE A 11 -20.72 -9.79 10.95
N ASP A 12 -20.99 -10.99 11.45
CA ASP A 12 -22.02 -11.91 10.95
C ASP A 12 -23.42 -11.26 10.99
N LYS A 13 -23.75 -10.59 12.11
CA LYS A 13 -25.04 -9.88 12.27
C LYS A 13 -25.13 -8.69 11.33
N VAL A 14 -24.05 -7.95 11.15
CA VAL A 14 -24.00 -6.84 10.17
C VAL A 14 -24.23 -7.36 8.76
N PHE A 15 -23.59 -8.48 8.40
CA PHE A 15 -23.78 -9.11 7.09
C PHE A 15 -25.24 -9.57 6.91
N PHE A 16 -25.81 -10.26 7.90
CA PHE A 16 -27.20 -10.71 7.87
C PHE A 16 -28.17 -9.55 7.70
N GLU A 17 -28.03 -8.49 8.49
CA GLU A 17 -28.93 -7.34 8.45
C GLU A 17 -28.87 -6.58 7.12
N THR A 18 -27.73 -6.58 6.44
CA THR A 18 -27.54 -5.90 5.16
C THR A 18 -27.95 -6.74 3.95
N HIS A 19 -27.93 -8.07 4.07
CA HIS A 19 -28.23 -9.00 2.96
C HIS A 19 -29.60 -9.70 3.11
N LYS A 20 -30.31 -9.51 4.23
CA LYS A 20 -31.67 -10.06 4.40
C LYS A 20 -32.71 -9.26 3.63
N SER A 21 -33.67 -9.97 3.02
CA SER A 21 -34.89 -9.44 2.43
C SER A 21 -36.07 -10.18 3.04
N ASN A 22 -36.99 -9.44 3.67
CA ASN A 22 -38.11 -10.00 4.44
C ASN A 22 -37.68 -10.93 5.58
N GLY A 23 -36.57 -10.60 6.26
CA GLY A 23 -36.08 -11.36 7.42
C GLY A 23 -35.17 -12.54 7.09
N GLU A 24 -34.94 -12.84 5.82
CA GLU A 24 -34.07 -13.96 5.39
C GLU A 24 -33.13 -13.54 4.26
N ILE A 25 -31.93 -14.13 4.21
CA ILE A 25 -31.04 -14.03 3.06
C ILE A 25 -31.62 -14.93 1.96
N LYS A 26 -31.90 -14.40 0.76
CA LYS A 26 -32.47 -15.19 -0.35
C LYS A 26 -31.42 -15.73 -1.31
N GLU A 27 -30.33 -14.99 -1.48
CA GLU A 27 -29.26 -15.36 -2.39
C GLU A 27 -28.42 -16.51 -1.80
N PRO A 28 -28.25 -17.65 -2.51
CA PRO A 28 -27.53 -18.80 -1.99
C PRO A 28 -26.04 -18.48 -1.71
N ALA A 29 -25.38 -17.71 -2.57
CA ALA A 29 -24.00 -17.28 -2.35
C ALA A 29 -23.86 -16.39 -1.10
N ALA A 30 -24.86 -15.56 -0.79
CA ALA A 30 -24.86 -14.76 0.43
C ALA A 30 -25.14 -15.62 1.68
N LYS A 31 -25.95 -16.68 1.57
CA LYS A 31 -26.16 -17.64 2.67
C LYS A 31 -24.88 -18.38 3.03
N GLU A 32 -24.15 -18.85 2.02
CA GLU A 32 -22.87 -19.53 2.21
C GLU A 32 -21.84 -18.60 2.87
N ARG A 33 -21.71 -17.36 2.36
CA ARG A 33 -20.86 -16.33 2.97
C ARG A 33 -21.23 -16.01 4.41
N HIS A 34 -22.53 -15.92 4.71
CA HIS A 34 -22.99 -15.70 6.08
C HIS A 34 -22.63 -16.88 6.99
N ALA A 35 -22.85 -18.12 6.55
CA ALA A 35 -22.49 -19.31 7.33
C ALA A 35 -20.98 -19.35 7.62
N GLY A 36 -20.14 -19.11 6.62
CA GLY A 36 -18.69 -19.07 6.82
C GLY A 36 -18.22 -17.94 7.74
N LEU A 37 -18.87 -16.77 7.70
CA LEU A 37 -18.62 -15.69 8.67
C LEU A 37 -19.01 -16.08 10.10
N VAL A 38 -20.14 -16.78 10.29
CA VAL A 38 -20.56 -17.27 11.60
C VAL A 38 -19.51 -18.25 12.15
N GLU A 39 -19.09 -19.23 11.35
CA GLU A 39 -18.06 -20.20 11.75
C GLU A 39 -16.73 -19.51 12.12
N THR A 40 -16.32 -18.50 11.34
CA THR A 40 -15.09 -17.75 11.59
C THR A 40 -15.16 -16.95 12.89
N CYS A 41 -16.31 -16.34 13.19
CA CYS A 41 -16.55 -15.61 14.45
C CYS A 41 -16.56 -16.55 15.66
N GLU A 42 -17.16 -17.73 15.53
CA GLU A 42 -17.22 -18.73 16.61
C GLU A 42 -15.86 -19.37 16.88
N ALA A 43 -15.08 -19.63 15.82
CA ALA A 43 -13.73 -20.18 15.95
C ALA A 43 -12.74 -19.18 16.56
N ASN A 44 -12.95 -17.88 16.31
CA ASN A 44 -12.01 -16.83 16.69
C ASN A 44 -12.67 -15.66 17.44
N PRO A 45 -13.24 -15.90 18.65
CA PRO A 45 -13.99 -14.88 19.38
C PRO A 45 -13.13 -13.70 19.89
N GLU A 46 -11.81 -13.90 19.97
CA GLU A 46 -10.84 -12.89 20.41
C GLU A 46 -10.41 -11.93 19.28
N LEU A 47 -10.70 -12.28 18.01
CA LEU A 47 -10.29 -11.46 16.87
C LEU A 47 -11.19 -10.25 16.70
N GLU A 48 -10.58 -9.13 16.30
CA GLU A 48 -11.31 -7.91 16.00
C GLU A 48 -12.12 -8.08 14.69
N PRO A 49 -13.21 -7.31 14.49
CA PRO A 49 -14.09 -7.48 13.34
C PRO A 49 -13.41 -7.38 11.97
N ILE A 50 -12.29 -6.66 11.86
CA ILE A 50 -11.54 -6.56 10.60
C ILE A 50 -10.73 -7.84 10.33
N GLU A 51 -10.08 -8.39 11.37
CA GLU A 51 -9.28 -9.60 11.29
C GLU A 51 -10.17 -10.80 10.94
N LEU A 52 -11.39 -10.85 11.50
CA LEU A 52 -12.40 -11.86 11.14
C LEU A 52 -12.79 -11.83 9.66
N VAL A 53 -12.89 -10.63 9.07
CA VAL A 53 -13.20 -10.50 7.64
C VAL A 53 -11.99 -10.91 6.80
N GLU A 54 -10.79 -10.55 7.21
CA GLU A 54 -9.57 -10.92 6.49
C GLU A 54 -9.26 -12.42 6.57
N GLU A 55 -9.59 -13.07 7.68
CA GLU A 55 -9.49 -14.52 7.83
C GLU A 55 -10.40 -15.25 6.83
N TYR A 56 -11.64 -14.77 6.66
CA TYR A 56 -12.60 -15.43 5.77
C TYR A 56 -12.47 -15.02 4.28
N TYR A 57 -12.22 -13.73 4.00
CA TYR A 57 -12.19 -13.19 2.62
C TYR A 57 -10.77 -12.94 2.09
N GLY A 58 -9.73 -13.11 2.91
CA GLY A 58 -8.36 -12.68 2.62
C GLY A 58 -8.17 -11.17 2.85
N GLU A 59 -6.91 -10.71 2.69
CA GLU A 59 -6.49 -9.32 2.90
C GLU A 59 -7.48 -8.32 2.29
N GLN A 60 -8.09 -7.47 3.12
CA GLN A 60 -9.09 -6.51 2.69
C GLN A 60 -8.45 -5.14 2.54
N ARG A 61 -8.72 -4.47 1.42
CA ARG A 61 -8.39 -3.04 1.34
C ARG A 61 -9.26 -2.31 2.37
N HIS A 62 -8.63 -1.68 3.36
CA HIS A 62 -9.30 -0.90 4.42
C HIS A 62 -10.34 0.14 3.94
N GLY A 63 -10.38 0.48 2.64
CA GLY A 63 -11.42 1.32 2.03
C GLY A 63 -12.68 0.58 1.54
N HIS A 64 -12.64 -0.74 1.40
CA HIS A 64 -13.72 -1.58 0.86
C HIS A 64 -13.71 -2.97 1.52
N ILE A 65 -14.14 -3.04 2.77
CA ILE A 65 -14.37 -4.31 3.47
C ILE A 65 -15.69 -4.89 2.96
N ILE A 66 -15.63 -6.06 2.31
CA ILE A 66 -16.81 -6.76 1.78
C ILE A 66 -17.72 -7.17 2.95
N GLY A 67 -18.86 -6.49 3.10
CA GLY A 67 -19.83 -6.74 4.18
C GLY A 67 -20.41 -5.48 4.82
N PHE A 68 -19.69 -4.36 4.74
CA PHE A 68 -20.26 -3.05 5.04
C PHE A 68 -20.84 -2.47 3.75
N GLY A 69 -22.15 -2.65 3.53
CA GLY A 69 -22.92 -2.15 2.37
C GLY A 69 -22.93 -0.61 2.17
N GLY A 70 -21.93 0.10 2.68
CA GLY A 70 -21.62 1.50 2.43
C GLY A 70 -20.21 1.74 2.93
N GLY A 71 -19.33 2.26 2.07
CA GLY A 71 -17.89 2.38 2.30
C GLY A 71 -17.52 2.81 3.72
N LEU A 72 -16.49 2.16 4.27
CA LEU A 72 -15.97 2.42 5.60
C LEU A 72 -15.68 3.92 5.73
N ARG A 73 -16.44 4.62 6.57
CA ARG A 73 -16.20 6.06 6.76
C ARG A 73 -14.84 6.24 7.43
N PRO A 74 -14.03 7.23 7.03
CA PRO A 74 -12.69 7.46 7.59
C PRO A 74 -12.63 7.46 9.13
N LYS A 75 -13.72 7.86 9.79
CA LYS A 75 -13.87 7.84 11.26
C LYS A 75 -13.84 6.46 11.94
N TYR A 76 -13.94 5.36 11.17
CA TYR A 76 -13.86 3.98 11.67
C TYR A 76 -12.48 3.36 11.45
N LEU A 77 -11.58 4.03 10.71
CA LEU A 77 -10.17 3.70 10.68
C LEU A 77 -9.57 4.26 11.97
N LYS A 78 -9.49 3.42 13.00
CA LYS A 78 -8.80 3.81 14.23
C LYS A 78 -7.30 3.58 14.06
N GLY A 79 -6.62 4.66 13.71
CA GLY A 79 -5.18 4.88 13.83
C GLY A 79 -5.00 6.38 13.98
N SER A 80 -4.52 6.82 15.16
CA SER A 80 -4.19 8.21 15.42
C SER A 80 -3.23 8.75 14.36
N ASP A 81 -3.36 10.03 13.98
CA ASP A 81 -2.49 10.72 13.01
C ASP A 81 -2.70 10.39 11.52
N ALA A 82 -3.94 10.10 11.12
CA ALA A 82 -4.30 10.11 9.70
C ALA A 82 -4.09 11.52 9.12
N LEU A 83 -2.95 11.71 8.44
CA LEU A 83 -2.62 12.94 7.72
C LEU A 83 -3.81 13.33 6.84
N SER A 84 -4.23 14.58 6.96
CA SER A 84 -5.22 15.17 6.09
C SER A 84 -4.79 15.02 4.62
N ARG A 85 -5.77 15.05 3.71
CA ARG A 85 -5.49 15.05 2.27
C ARG A 85 -4.50 16.15 1.86
N ALA A 86 -4.51 17.28 2.57
CA ALA A 86 -3.58 18.38 2.35
C ALA A 86 -2.14 18.02 2.78
N GLU A 87 -1.97 17.41 3.95
CA GLU A 87 -0.67 16.97 4.45
C GLU A 87 -0.06 15.85 3.59
N LEU A 88 -0.90 14.90 3.12
CA LEU A 88 -0.47 13.87 2.17
C LEU A 88 -0.03 14.48 0.83
N ALA A 89 -0.78 15.46 0.32
CA ALA A 89 -0.40 16.17 -0.89
C ALA A 89 0.90 16.97 -0.72
N SER A 90 1.13 17.55 0.47
CA SER A 90 2.37 18.25 0.80
C SER A 90 3.57 17.30 0.80
N LYS A 91 3.48 16.19 1.54
CA LYS A 91 4.55 15.17 1.59
C LYS A 91 4.86 14.58 0.21
N LEU A 92 3.84 14.39 -0.62
CA LEU A 92 4.02 13.90 -1.99
C LEU A 92 4.81 14.89 -2.84
N ARG A 93 4.53 16.19 -2.71
CA ARG A 93 5.27 17.24 -3.42
C ARG A 93 6.72 17.32 -2.94
N GLU A 94 6.94 17.28 -1.64
CA GLU A 94 8.27 17.26 -1.02
C GLU A 94 9.10 16.08 -1.54
N SER A 95 8.57 14.86 -1.45
CA SER A 95 9.26 13.66 -1.92
C SER A 95 9.56 13.69 -3.43
N ASN A 96 8.67 14.27 -4.24
CA ASN A 96 8.92 14.45 -5.66
C ASN A 96 9.99 15.52 -5.93
N GLY A 97 10.06 16.58 -5.12
CA GLY A 97 11.12 17.59 -5.18
C GLY A 97 12.48 16.98 -4.86
N GLU A 98 12.59 16.28 -3.74
CA GLU A 98 13.84 15.60 -3.34
C GLU A 98 14.32 14.61 -4.42
N LYS A 99 13.40 13.87 -5.04
CA LYS A 99 13.74 12.97 -6.15
C LYS A 99 14.28 13.72 -7.37
N ALA A 100 13.73 14.89 -7.69
CA ALA A 100 14.21 15.71 -8.80
C ALA A 100 15.61 16.30 -8.50
N ASP A 101 15.82 16.74 -7.26
CA ASP A 101 17.12 17.26 -6.82
C ASP A 101 18.19 16.16 -6.87
N MET A 102 17.88 14.96 -6.34
CA MET A 102 18.79 13.82 -6.43
C MET A 102 19.08 13.41 -7.87
N ALA A 103 18.09 13.43 -8.76
CA ALA A 103 18.31 13.12 -10.18
C ALA A 103 19.27 14.13 -10.83
N THR A 104 19.19 15.40 -10.45
CA THR A 104 20.11 16.45 -10.93
C THR A 104 21.54 16.17 -10.46
N VAL A 105 21.73 15.89 -9.17
CA VAL A 105 23.05 15.56 -8.62
C VAL A 105 23.65 14.33 -9.31
N ILE A 106 22.85 13.29 -9.55
CA ILE A 106 23.30 12.08 -10.26
C ILE A 106 23.76 12.42 -11.68
N ALA A 107 23.01 13.27 -12.40
CA ALA A 107 23.39 13.68 -13.75
C ALA A 107 24.69 14.48 -13.78
N GLU A 108 24.90 15.39 -12.83
CA GLU A 108 26.15 16.14 -12.68
C GLU A 108 27.33 15.23 -12.35
N GLN A 109 27.16 14.30 -11.42
CA GLN A 109 28.19 13.32 -11.09
C GLN A 109 28.55 12.43 -12.28
N ALA A 110 27.55 12.00 -13.06
CA ALA A 110 27.80 11.21 -14.28
C ALA A 110 28.66 11.99 -15.29
N LYS A 111 28.45 13.31 -15.42
CA LYS A 111 29.26 14.18 -16.27
C LYS A 111 30.71 14.27 -15.78
N VAL A 112 30.92 14.51 -14.48
CA VAL A 112 32.27 14.56 -13.89
C VAL A 112 33.00 13.23 -14.08
N ILE A 113 32.32 12.10 -13.86
CA ILE A 113 32.90 10.77 -14.06
C ILE A 113 33.30 10.56 -15.53
N SER A 114 32.46 10.98 -16.47
CA SER A 114 32.76 10.91 -17.90
C SER A 114 34.00 11.73 -18.25
N GLU A 115 34.10 12.98 -17.78
CA GLU A 115 35.24 13.85 -18.04
C GLU A 115 36.54 13.31 -17.43
N MET A 116 36.48 12.75 -16.22
CA MET A 116 37.62 12.08 -15.59
C MET A 116 38.07 10.84 -16.38
N ARG A 117 37.11 10.05 -16.90
CA ARG A 117 37.42 8.88 -17.73
C ARG A 117 38.11 9.30 -19.02
N ASP A 118 37.59 10.30 -19.71
CA ASP A 118 38.19 10.85 -20.94
C ASP A 118 39.61 11.38 -20.69
N MET A 119 39.82 12.06 -19.56
CA MET A 119 41.14 12.56 -19.17
C MET A 119 42.13 11.41 -18.93
N MET A 120 41.71 10.36 -18.22
CA MET A 120 42.52 9.17 -17.99
C MET A 120 42.85 8.44 -19.30
N GLU A 121 41.91 8.31 -20.22
CA GLU A 121 42.17 7.72 -21.55
C GLU A 121 43.18 8.52 -22.36
N ARG A 122 43.07 9.86 -22.36
CA ARG A 122 44.04 10.74 -23.04
C ARG A 122 45.43 10.66 -22.42
N MET A 123 45.52 10.55 -21.09
CA MET A 123 46.81 10.35 -20.42
C MET A 123 47.43 9.00 -20.76
N ASN A 124 46.62 7.93 -20.77
CA ASN A 124 47.08 6.59 -21.14
C ASN A 124 47.64 6.57 -22.59
N GLN A 125 46.93 7.21 -23.52
CA GLN A 125 47.37 7.34 -24.93
C GLN A 125 48.65 8.18 -25.10
N ARG A 126 48.90 9.18 -24.25
CA ARG A 126 50.14 9.97 -24.26
C ARG A 126 51.33 9.26 -23.61
N SER A 127 51.08 8.35 -22.66
CA SER A 127 52.11 7.55 -22.01
C SER A 127 52.68 6.45 -22.92
N ALA A 128 51.90 6.03 -23.93
CA ALA A 128 52.38 5.25 -25.06
C ALA A 128 53.11 6.16 -26.06
N GLY A 129 54.33 6.60 -25.70
CA GLY A 129 55.21 7.33 -26.64
C GLY A 129 55.58 6.48 -27.87
N PRO A 130 56.01 7.10 -28.98
CA PRO A 130 56.33 6.38 -30.21
C PRO A 130 57.45 5.38 -29.97
N ALA A 131 57.23 4.13 -30.40
CA ALA A 131 58.27 3.12 -30.47
C ALA A 131 59.43 3.68 -31.32
N THR A 132 60.50 4.11 -30.64
CA THR A 132 61.70 4.57 -31.31
C THR A 132 62.44 3.34 -31.79
N THR A 133 62.49 3.18 -33.11
CA THR A 133 63.35 2.23 -33.82
C THR A 133 64.79 2.33 -33.31
N GLN A 134 65.38 1.20 -32.90
CA GLN A 134 66.83 1.03 -32.92
C GLN A 134 67.19 -0.04 -33.95
N ASN A 135 67.97 0.40 -34.94
CA ASN A 135 68.58 -0.39 -36.01
C ASN A 135 69.57 -1.41 -35.47
N GLY A 136 69.65 -2.57 -36.14
CA GLY A 136 70.77 -3.50 -36.12
C GLY A 136 70.96 -4.08 -37.52
#